data_AF-A0A7W1A1J6-F1
#
_entry.id   AF-A0A7W1A1J6-F1
#
_cell.length_a   1.000
_cell.length_b   1.000
_cell.length_c   1.000
_cell.angle_alpha   90.00
_cell.angle_beta   90.00
_cell.angle_gamma   90.00
#
_symmetry.space_group_name_H-M   'P 1'
#
loop_
_entity.id
_entity.type
_entity.pdbx_description
1 polymer ?
#
loop_
_entity_poly.entity_id
_entity_poly.type
_entity_poly.pdbx_seq_one_letter_code
_entity_poly.pdbx_strand_id
1 'polypeptide(L)'
;MLTSFVKISVVLSLVRNAIGAPDAPSGLVVMGLSLILTFFVMAPVAVEMVTAAATTTAPAPPSQLETAVRALLPAEAQGDVDAAARALAPLEKFLARHASPKDKATFVELAAKMGRPATGEELWVLAPAFLTTELREAFAIAVLIFLPFLVIDLLVALGLAALGLASTSPQTVALPLKLLLFVAVDGWRLLVDALLRGYV
;
A
#
# COMPACT_ATOMS: atom_id res chain seq x y z
N MET A 1 1.99 -0.65 -8.05
CA MET A 1 2.98 -0.79 -6.95
C MET A 1 3.33 0.57 -6.36
N LEU A 2 3.54 1.62 -7.17
CA LEU A 2 3.71 3.01 -6.72
C LEU A 2 2.38 3.70 -6.34
N THR A 3 1.39 2.92 -5.90
CA THR A 3 0.04 3.38 -5.57
C THR A 3 -0.37 2.76 -4.25
N SER A 4 -1.53 3.16 -3.73
CA SER A 4 -2.13 2.56 -2.53
C SER A 4 -2.50 1.06 -2.65
N PHE A 5 -2.39 0.49 -3.85
CA PHE A 5 -2.76 -0.89 -4.13
C PHE A 5 -2.07 -1.91 -3.24
N VAL A 6 -0.78 -1.71 -2.92
CA VAL A 6 0.00 -2.71 -2.17
C VAL A 6 -0.54 -2.87 -0.75
N LYS A 7 -0.67 -1.79 0.01
CA LYS A 7 -1.17 -1.86 1.39
C LYS A 7 -2.60 -2.39 1.42
N ILE A 8 -3.47 -1.90 0.53
CA ILE A 8 -4.87 -2.36 0.45
C ILE A 8 -4.96 -3.86 0.15
N SER A 9 -4.28 -4.33 -0.90
CA SER A 9 -4.34 -5.74 -1.30
C SER A 9 -3.76 -6.69 -0.26
N VAL A 10 -2.64 -6.31 0.38
CA VAL A 10 -2.01 -7.10 1.44
C VAL A 10 -2.92 -7.16 2.67
N VAL A 11 -3.47 -6.03 3.14
CA VAL A 11 -4.39 -6.03 4.30
C VAL A 11 -5.61 -6.90 4.03
N LEU A 12 -6.28 -6.73 2.88
CA LEU A 12 -7.49 -7.50 2.56
C LEU A 12 -7.19 -9.00 2.41
N SER A 13 -6.04 -9.37 1.84
CA SER A 13 -5.61 -10.77 1.74
C SER A 13 -5.31 -11.38 3.11
N LEU A 14 -4.65 -10.63 3.99
CA LEU A 14 -4.34 -11.07 5.34
C LEU A 14 -5.61 -11.20 6.20
N VAL A 15 -6.56 -10.26 6.10
CA VAL A 15 -7.87 -10.34 6.77
C VAL A 15 -8.60 -11.62 6.39
N ARG A 16 -8.67 -11.94 5.09
CA ARG A 16 -9.31 -13.17 4.61
C ARG A 16 -8.73 -14.42 5.29
N ASN A 17 -7.40 -14.46 5.44
CA ASN A 17 -6.73 -15.54 6.16
C ASN A 17 -7.02 -15.51 7.67
N ALA A 18 -7.11 -14.33 8.28
CA ALA A 18 -7.39 -14.15 9.71
C ALA A 18 -8.76 -14.72 10.11
N ILE A 19 -9.77 -14.48 9.28
CA ILE A 19 -11.14 -14.97 9.45
C ILE A 19 -11.19 -16.51 9.38
N GLY A 20 -10.22 -17.14 8.69
CA GLY A 20 -10.17 -18.58 8.52
C GLY A 20 -10.99 -19.09 7.32
N ALA A 21 -11.33 -18.19 6.38
CA ALA A 21 -12.06 -18.50 5.16
C ALA A 21 -11.18 -18.26 3.91
N PRO A 22 -10.20 -19.12 3.60
CA PRO A 22 -9.25 -18.87 2.52
C PRO A 22 -9.92 -18.75 1.14
N ASP A 23 -11.03 -19.46 0.93
CA ASP A 23 -11.78 -19.48 -0.33
C ASP A 23 -12.86 -18.39 -0.43
N ALA A 24 -13.19 -17.71 0.67
CA ALA A 24 -14.26 -16.72 0.72
C ALA A 24 -13.84 -15.44 1.48
N PRO A 25 -13.75 -14.27 0.81
CA PRO A 25 -14.01 -14.03 -0.61
C PRO A 25 -12.88 -14.55 -1.52
N SER A 26 -13.22 -14.85 -2.78
CA SER A 26 -12.23 -15.35 -3.76
C SER A 26 -11.12 -14.32 -3.98
N GLY A 27 -9.93 -14.78 -4.36
CA GLY A 27 -8.78 -13.89 -4.61
C GLY A 27 -9.06 -12.81 -5.65
N LEU A 28 -9.90 -13.13 -6.64
CA LEU A 28 -10.34 -12.18 -7.67
C LEU A 28 -11.23 -11.07 -7.10
N VAL A 29 -12.11 -11.39 -6.15
CA VAL A 29 -12.93 -10.38 -5.45
C VAL A 29 -12.04 -9.47 -4.61
N VAL A 30 -11.07 -10.03 -3.87
CA VAL A 30 -10.11 -9.23 -3.08
C VAL A 30 -9.29 -8.30 -3.99
N MET A 31 -8.80 -8.82 -5.13
CA MET A 31 -8.07 -8.04 -6.11
C MET A 31 -8.95 -6.92 -6.72
N GLY A 32 -10.19 -7.25 -7.11
CA GLY A 32 -11.15 -6.29 -7.65
C GLY A 32 -11.47 -5.16 -6.66
N LEU A 33 -11.74 -5.51 -5.39
CA LEU A 33 -11.94 -4.53 -4.32
C LEU A 33 -10.71 -3.65 -4.11
N SER A 34 -9.52 -4.26 -4.13
CA SER A 34 -8.26 -3.53 -3.98
C SER A 34 -8.05 -2.51 -5.10
N LEU A 35 -8.35 -2.88 -6.34
CA LEU A 35 -8.27 -1.97 -7.49
C LEU A 35 -9.27 -0.81 -7.38
N ILE A 36 -10.53 -1.10 -7.04
CA ILE A 36 -11.57 -0.06 -6.89
C ILE A 36 -11.18 0.94 -5.81
N LEU A 37 -10.74 0.46 -4.64
CA LEU A 37 -10.29 1.34 -3.56
C LEU A 37 -9.02 2.12 -3.93
N THR A 38 -8.11 1.51 -4.69
CA THR A 38 -6.93 2.20 -5.22
C THR A 38 -7.34 3.35 -6.12
N PHE A 39 -8.28 3.13 -7.05
CA PHE A 39 -8.78 4.20 -7.91
C PHE A 39 -9.44 5.33 -7.11
N PHE A 40 -10.20 4.99 -6.08
CA PHE A 40 -10.81 5.98 -5.21
C PHE A 40 -9.76 6.85 -4.48
N VAL A 41 -8.73 6.22 -3.90
CA VAL A 41 -7.64 6.93 -3.20
C VAL A 41 -6.75 7.73 -4.16
N MET A 42 -6.47 7.19 -5.34
CA MET A 42 -5.55 7.79 -6.31
C MET A 42 -6.22 8.77 -7.27
N ALA A 43 -7.55 8.92 -7.24
CA ALA A 43 -8.29 9.86 -8.08
C ALA A 43 -7.71 11.30 -8.09
N PRO A 44 -7.45 11.96 -6.94
CA PRO A 44 -6.89 13.31 -6.94
C PRO A 44 -5.49 13.36 -7.57
N VAL A 45 -4.65 12.37 -7.28
CA VAL A 45 -3.29 12.28 -7.85
C VAL A 45 -3.39 12.14 -9.37
N ALA A 46 -4.26 11.27 -9.88
CA ALA A 46 -4.44 11.07 -11.32
C ALA A 46 -4.91 12.35 -12.02
N VAL A 47 -5.84 13.10 -11.42
CA VAL A 47 -6.30 14.39 -11.95
C VAL A 47 -5.16 15.43 -11.95
N GLU A 48 -4.39 15.52 -10.88
CA GLU A 48 -3.20 16.40 -10.81
C GLU A 48 -2.16 16.02 -11.87
N MET A 49 -1.91 14.74 -12.10
CA MET A 49 -0.96 14.28 -13.13
C MET A 49 -1.41 14.68 -14.53
N VAL A 50 -2.70 14.46 -14.87
CA VAL A 50 -3.26 14.82 -16.19
C VAL A 50 -3.23 16.34 -16.40
N THR A 51 -3.58 17.12 -15.38
CA THR A 51 -3.57 18.59 -15.47
C THR A 51 -2.16 19.17 -15.54
N ALA A 52 -1.20 18.61 -14.80
CA ALA A 52 0.21 18.98 -14.86
C ALA A 52 0.85 18.62 -16.22
N ALA A 53 0.45 17.50 -16.83
CA ALA A 53 0.88 17.13 -18.17
C ALA A 53 0.33 18.08 -19.25
N ALA A 54 -0.91 18.55 -19.08
CA ALA A 54 -1.59 19.41 -20.05
C ALA A 54 -1.16 20.89 -20.00
N THR A 55 -0.58 21.36 -18.90
CA THR A 55 -0.15 22.75 -18.74
C THR A 55 1.26 22.95 -19.32
N THR A 56 1.45 23.94 -20.20
CA THR A 56 2.73 24.32 -20.83
C THR A 56 3.50 25.40 -20.05
N THR A 57 3.27 25.52 -18.74
CA THR A 57 3.95 26.53 -17.92
C THR A 57 5.29 26.00 -17.37
N ALA A 58 6.26 26.91 -17.23
CA ALA A 58 7.71 26.72 -17.15
C ALA A 58 8.23 25.61 -16.19
N PRO A 59 9.40 25.01 -16.49
CA PRO A 59 9.95 23.89 -15.71
C PRO A 59 10.31 24.31 -14.29
N ALA A 60 10.12 23.40 -13.33
CA ALA A 60 10.87 23.42 -12.07
C ALA A 60 12.38 23.43 -12.38
N PRO A 61 13.24 24.03 -11.52
CA PRO A 61 14.67 24.07 -11.78
C PRO A 61 15.22 22.64 -11.94
N PRO A 62 15.91 22.34 -13.06
CA PRO A 62 16.30 20.99 -13.40
C PRO A 62 17.35 20.47 -12.41
N SER A 63 17.22 19.19 -12.06
CA SER A 63 18.27 18.46 -11.36
C SER A 63 19.55 18.38 -12.24
N GLN A 64 20.73 18.26 -11.61
CA GLN A 64 22.01 18.20 -12.34
C GLN A 64 22.07 17.03 -13.34
N LEU A 65 21.29 15.97 -13.07
CA LEU A 65 21.15 14.80 -13.95
C LEU A 65 20.32 15.12 -15.21
N GLU A 66 19.22 15.88 -15.05
CA GLU A 66 18.38 16.33 -16.17
C GLU A 66 19.15 17.24 -17.11
N THR A 67 20.03 18.10 -16.59
CA THR A 67 20.88 18.97 -17.41
C THR A 67 21.83 18.19 -18.31
N ALA A 68 22.41 17.09 -17.81
CA ALA A 68 23.30 16.23 -18.59
C ALA A 68 22.56 15.42 -19.67
N VAL A 69 21.34 14.97 -19.37
CA VAL A 69 20.49 14.23 -20.31
C VAL A 69 19.92 15.16 -21.39
N ARG A 70 19.56 16.39 -21.03
CA ARG A 70 19.07 17.42 -21.97
C ARG A 70 20.13 17.85 -22.98
N ALA A 71 21.42 17.75 -22.62
CA ALA A 71 22.53 18.02 -23.53
C ALA A 71 22.76 16.92 -24.59
N LEU A 72 22.18 15.72 -24.41
CA LEU A 72 22.37 14.56 -25.28
C LEU A 72 21.16 14.27 -26.19
N LEU A 73 20.05 15.01 -26.03
CA LEU A 73 18.79 14.76 -26.74
C LEU A 73 18.41 15.92 -27.69
N PRO A 74 17.93 15.62 -28.91
CA PRO A 74 17.45 16.64 -29.85
C PRO A 74 16.29 17.45 -29.27
N ALA A 75 16.18 18.72 -29.69
CA ALA A 75 15.24 19.69 -29.13
C ALA A 75 13.76 19.26 -29.24
N GLU A 76 13.40 18.41 -30.22
CA GLU A 76 12.04 17.88 -30.35
C GLU A 76 11.67 16.87 -29.24
N ALA A 77 12.65 16.20 -28.64
CA ALA A 77 12.43 15.24 -27.55
C ALA A 77 12.45 15.88 -26.15
N GLN A 78 12.97 17.11 -26.02
CA GLN A 78 13.09 17.80 -24.72
C GLN A 78 11.72 18.24 -24.16
N GLY A 79 10.76 18.59 -25.03
CA GLY A 79 9.40 18.96 -24.60
C GLY A 79 8.61 17.79 -24.00
N ASP A 80 8.84 16.58 -24.50
CA ASP A 80 8.17 15.35 -24.04
C ASP A 80 8.73 14.89 -22.68
N VAL A 81 10.03 15.07 -22.47
CA VAL A 81 10.71 14.79 -21.18
C VAL A 81 10.27 15.77 -20.09
N ASP A 82 10.18 17.07 -20.40
CA ASP A 82 9.73 18.09 -19.45
C ASP A 82 8.23 17.91 -19.09
N ALA A 83 7.41 17.41 -20.02
CA ALA A 83 6.02 17.05 -19.75
C ALA A 83 5.90 15.79 -18.87
N ALA A 84 6.72 14.77 -19.11
CA ALA A 84 6.75 13.55 -18.30
C ALA A 84 7.21 13.81 -16.87
N ALA A 85 8.25 14.64 -16.67
CA ALA A 85 8.72 15.03 -15.34
C ALA A 85 7.63 15.76 -14.53
N ARG A 86 6.93 16.71 -15.17
CA ARG A 86 5.81 17.43 -14.54
C ARG A 86 4.63 16.52 -14.22
N ALA A 87 4.32 15.57 -15.09
CA ALA A 87 3.27 14.58 -14.85
C ALA A 87 3.60 13.64 -13.68
N LEU A 88 4.88 13.41 -13.37
CA LEU A 88 5.31 12.56 -12.25
C LEU A 88 5.36 13.30 -10.90
N ALA A 89 5.48 14.62 -10.88
CA ALA A 89 5.60 15.39 -9.65
C ALA A 89 4.45 15.14 -8.62
N PRO A 90 3.16 15.04 -9.01
CA PRO A 90 2.09 14.70 -8.07
C PRO A 90 2.24 13.29 -7.49
N LEU A 91 2.75 12.34 -8.28
CA LEU A 91 3.04 10.98 -7.82
C LEU A 91 4.20 10.98 -6.83
N GLU A 92 5.29 11.68 -7.12
CA GLU A 92 6.42 11.82 -6.20
C GLU A 92 6.00 12.46 -4.88
N LYS A 93 5.15 13.50 -4.93
CA LYS A 93 4.54 14.12 -3.73
C LYS A 93 3.69 13.12 -2.94
N PHE A 94 2.88 12.31 -3.62
CA PHE A 94 2.10 11.26 -2.98
C PHE A 94 3.00 10.22 -2.29
N LEU A 95 4.03 9.73 -2.98
CA LEU A 95 4.99 8.77 -2.43
C LEU A 95 5.74 9.37 -1.24
N ALA A 96 6.18 10.62 -1.35
CA ALA A 96 6.88 11.33 -0.29
C ALA A 96 5.99 11.55 0.94
N ARG A 97 4.69 11.79 0.78
CA ARG A 97 3.75 11.95 1.91
C ARG A 97 3.57 10.66 2.71
N HIS A 98 3.60 9.50 2.05
CA HIS A 98 3.30 8.20 2.66
C HIS A 98 4.52 7.32 2.91
N ALA A 99 5.71 7.70 2.42
CA ALA A 99 6.96 7.05 2.77
C ALA A 99 7.49 7.57 4.11
N SER A 100 7.82 6.67 5.03
CA SER A 100 8.30 7.04 6.36
C SER A 100 9.69 7.68 6.29
N PRO A 101 9.98 8.73 7.09
CA PRO A 101 11.27 9.41 7.07
C PRO A 101 12.45 8.48 7.35
N LYS A 102 12.24 7.48 8.21
CA LYS A 102 13.26 6.47 8.55
C LYS A 102 13.59 5.59 7.35
N ASP A 103 12.57 5.16 6.61
CA ASP A 103 12.73 4.28 5.45
C ASP A 103 13.39 5.07 4.31
N LYS A 104 13.00 6.32 4.08
CA LYS A 104 13.68 7.24 3.14
C LYS A 104 15.16 7.43 3.49
N ALA A 105 15.47 7.75 4.74
CA ALA A 105 16.85 7.96 5.20
C ALA A 105 17.72 6.72 4.95
N THR A 106 17.16 5.53 5.16
CA THR A 106 17.85 4.26 4.90
C THR A 106 18.24 4.13 3.42
N PHE A 107 17.33 4.45 2.50
CA PHE A 107 17.61 4.38 1.06
C PHE A 107 18.55 5.49 0.59
N VAL A 108 18.51 6.69 1.18
CA VAL A 108 19.48 7.77 0.92
C VAL A 108 20.89 7.37 1.36
N GLU A 109 21.02 6.76 2.55
CA GLU A 109 22.31 6.27 3.03
C GLU A 109 22.86 5.16 2.13
N LEU A 110 22.00 4.23 1.70
CA LEU A 110 22.38 3.16 0.78
C LEU A 110 22.80 3.71 -0.59
N ALA A 111 22.07 4.69 -1.11
CA ALA A 111 22.39 5.42 -2.33
C ALA A 111 23.81 6.04 -2.27
N ALA A 112 24.15 6.71 -1.17
CA ALA A 112 25.48 7.26 -0.95
C ALA A 112 26.57 6.17 -0.92
N LYS A 113 26.32 5.04 -0.24
CA LYS A 113 27.26 3.89 -0.20
C LYS A 113 27.49 3.25 -1.57
N MET A 114 26.51 3.32 -2.47
CA MET A 114 26.62 2.84 -3.85
C MET A 114 27.27 3.87 -4.80
N GLY A 115 27.80 4.98 -4.29
CA GLY A 115 28.43 6.04 -5.09
C GLY A 115 27.43 6.89 -5.88
N ARG A 116 26.14 6.88 -5.52
CA ARG A 116 25.07 7.66 -6.15
C ARG A 116 24.35 8.49 -5.08
N PRO A 117 24.98 9.55 -4.53
CA PRO A 117 24.34 10.37 -3.51
C PRO A 117 23.00 10.92 -4.03
N ALA A 118 21.99 10.87 -3.18
CA ALA A 118 20.61 11.24 -3.50
C ALA A 118 20.07 12.18 -2.42
N THR A 119 19.17 13.05 -2.79
CA THR A 119 18.50 14.00 -1.89
C THR A 119 17.33 13.36 -1.14
N GLY A 120 16.80 12.26 -1.67
CA GLY A 120 15.64 11.55 -1.13
C GLY A 120 14.31 11.95 -1.79
N GLU A 121 14.35 12.89 -2.74
CA GLU A 121 13.20 13.28 -3.57
C GLU A 121 13.15 12.48 -4.87
N GLU A 122 14.24 11.83 -5.25
CA GLU A 122 14.32 11.08 -6.49
C GLU A 122 13.42 9.84 -6.43
N LEU A 123 12.64 9.61 -7.50
CA LEU A 123 11.71 8.48 -7.59
C LEU A 123 12.34 7.12 -7.28
N TRP A 124 13.60 6.89 -7.65
CA TRP A 124 14.30 5.62 -7.40
C TRP A 124 14.66 5.38 -5.92
N VAL A 125 14.67 6.44 -5.09
CA VAL A 125 14.80 6.37 -3.63
C VAL A 125 13.42 6.33 -2.97
N LEU A 126 12.49 7.18 -3.43
CA LEU A 126 11.13 7.25 -2.90
C LEU A 126 10.33 5.96 -3.13
N ALA A 127 10.43 5.36 -4.31
CA ALA A 127 9.69 4.14 -4.65
C ALA A 127 9.94 2.98 -3.67
N PRO A 128 11.18 2.55 -3.41
CA PRO A 128 11.43 1.47 -2.45
C PRO A 128 11.17 1.89 -1.00
N ALA A 129 11.41 3.16 -0.63
CA ALA A 129 11.07 3.68 0.70
C ALA A 129 9.57 3.67 0.98
N PHE A 130 8.75 4.07 0.01
CA PHE A 130 7.30 4.00 0.06
C PHE A 130 6.84 2.55 0.16
N LEU A 131 7.32 1.67 -0.72
CA LEU A 131 6.88 0.27 -0.75
C LEU A 131 7.16 -0.46 0.57
N THR A 132 8.34 -0.24 1.15
CA THR A 132 8.71 -0.82 2.46
C THR A 132 7.86 -0.25 3.60
N THR A 133 7.54 1.05 3.56
CA THR A 133 6.62 1.67 4.53
C THR A 133 5.22 1.07 4.44
N GLU A 134 4.66 1.00 3.23
CA GLU A 134 3.31 0.49 2.98
C GLU A 134 3.15 -0.98 3.37
N LEU A 135 4.16 -1.82 3.09
CA LEU A 135 4.18 -3.21 3.52
C LEU A 135 4.22 -3.29 5.05
N ARG A 136 5.09 -2.53 5.72
CA ARG A 136 5.18 -2.52 7.18
C ARG A 136 3.84 -2.13 7.81
N GLU A 137 3.20 -1.09 7.30
CA GLU A 137 1.88 -0.65 7.76
C GLU A 137 0.81 -1.71 7.50
N ALA A 138 0.81 -2.34 6.32
CA ALA A 138 -0.13 -3.41 6.00
C ALA A 138 -0.04 -4.57 6.98
N PHE A 139 1.18 -5.01 7.30
CA PHE A 139 1.41 -6.06 8.29
C PHE A 139 1.01 -5.63 9.70
N ALA A 140 1.27 -4.38 10.10
CA ALA A 140 0.84 -3.87 11.40
C ALA A 140 -0.69 -3.86 11.53
N ILE A 141 -1.40 -3.37 10.51
CA ILE A 141 -2.86 -3.40 10.44
C ILE A 141 -3.37 -4.83 10.52
N ALA A 142 -2.78 -5.75 9.74
CA ALA A 142 -3.17 -7.15 9.77
C ALA A 142 -2.98 -7.77 11.15
N VAL A 143 -1.85 -7.55 11.83
CA VAL A 143 -1.62 -8.07 13.19
C VAL A 143 -2.72 -7.59 14.15
N LEU A 144 -3.10 -6.31 14.10
CA LEU A 144 -4.17 -5.77 14.94
C LEU A 144 -5.52 -6.44 14.66
N ILE A 145 -5.82 -6.73 13.39
CA ILE A 145 -7.05 -7.43 12.99
C ILE A 145 -7.01 -8.92 13.39
N PHE A 146 -5.84 -9.55 13.39
CA PHE A 146 -5.68 -10.95 13.80
C PHE A 146 -5.97 -11.16 15.28
N LEU A 147 -5.68 -10.19 16.15
CA LEU A 147 -5.84 -10.31 17.61
C LEU A 147 -7.24 -10.81 18.06
N PRO A 148 -8.37 -10.20 17.68
CA PRO A 148 -9.68 -10.69 18.10
C PRO A 148 -9.99 -12.11 17.61
N PHE A 149 -9.55 -12.47 16.39
CA PHE A 149 -9.75 -13.81 15.85
C PHE A 149 -8.88 -14.86 16.53
N LEU A 150 -7.65 -14.49 16.90
CA LEU A 150 -6.74 -15.33 17.67
C LEU A 150 -7.31 -15.66 19.05
N VAL A 151 -7.97 -14.68 19.70
CA VAL A 151 -8.66 -14.91 20.98
C VAL A 151 -9.77 -15.94 20.81
N ILE A 152 -10.57 -15.85 19.73
CA ILE A 152 -11.60 -16.87 19.43
C ILE A 152 -10.97 -18.24 19.23
N ASP A 153 -9.89 -18.34 18.43
CA ASP A 153 -9.19 -19.60 18.20
C ASP A 153 -8.71 -20.25 19.50
N LEU A 154 -8.10 -19.45 20.38
CA LEU A 154 -7.59 -19.92 21.66
C LEU A 154 -8.72 -20.39 22.58
N LEU A 155 -9.82 -19.62 22.68
CA LEU A 155 -10.96 -19.98 23.52
C LEU A 155 -11.65 -21.26 23.03
N VAL A 156 -11.83 -21.40 21.72
CA VAL A 156 -12.42 -22.60 21.12
C VAL A 156 -11.52 -23.81 21.32
N ALA A 157 -10.22 -23.68 21.09
CA ALA A 157 -9.26 -24.76 21.29
C ALA A 157 -9.23 -25.23 22.76
N LEU A 158 -9.19 -24.30 23.72
CA LEU A 158 -9.23 -24.62 25.15
C LEU A 158 -10.56 -25.27 25.55
N GLY A 159 -11.69 -24.79 25.01
CA GLY A 159 -13.01 -25.36 25.26
C GLY A 159 -13.15 -26.80 24.75
N LEU A 160 -12.70 -27.08 23.52
CA LEU A 160 -12.71 -28.44 22.97
C LEU A 160 -11.80 -29.38 23.76
N ALA A 161 -10.63 -28.91 24.18
CA ALA A 161 -9.71 -29.69 25.01
C ALA A 161 -10.34 -30.04 26.38
N ALA A 162 -11.02 -29.10 27.03
CA ALA A 162 -11.71 -29.32 28.30
C ALA A 162 -12.85 -30.35 28.20
N LEU A 163 -13.52 -30.43 27.05
CA LEU A 163 -14.57 -31.41 26.76
C LEU A 163 -14.02 -32.78 26.32
N GLY A 164 -12.69 -32.93 26.18
CA GLY A 164 -12.07 -34.16 25.68
C GLY A 164 -12.25 -34.39 24.18
N LEU A 165 -12.69 -33.38 23.41
CA LEU A 165 -12.97 -33.48 21.97
C LEU A 165 -11.71 -33.25 21.12
N ALA A 166 -10.65 -34.01 21.39
CA ALA A 166 -9.35 -33.83 20.73
C ALA A 166 -9.35 -34.15 19.22
N SER A 167 -10.34 -34.90 18.73
CA SER A 167 -10.47 -35.25 17.31
C SER A 167 -11.12 -34.16 16.44
N THR A 168 -11.75 -33.16 17.07
CA THR A 168 -12.42 -32.08 16.34
C THR A 168 -11.44 -30.94 16.09
N SER A 169 -11.29 -30.53 14.83
CA SER A 169 -10.46 -29.37 14.49
C SER A 169 -11.06 -28.10 15.11
N PRO A 170 -10.30 -27.36 15.96
CA PRO A 170 -10.77 -26.09 16.51
C PRO A 170 -11.16 -25.08 15.44
N GLN A 171 -10.51 -25.12 14.27
CA GLN A 171 -10.79 -24.20 13.16
C GLN A 171 -12.22 -24.36 12.63
N THR A 172 -12.72 -25.59 12.54
CA THR A 172 -14.08 -25.87 12.05
C THR A 172 -15.15 -25.27 12.98
N VAL A 173 -14.87 -25.23 14.29
CA VAL A 173 -15.78 -24.65 15.29
C VAL A 173 -15.60 -23.13 15.41
N ALA A 174 -14.37 -22.63 15.29
CA ALA A 174 -14.06 -21.21 15.38
C ALA A 174 -14.55 -20.40 14.18
N LEU A 175 -14.50 -20.96 12.97
CA LEU A 175 -14.88 -20.27 11.73
C LEU A 175 -16.26 -19.60 11.77
N PRO A 176 -17.37 -20.29 12.09
CA PRO A 176 -18.69 -19.65 12.16
C PRO A 176 -18.75 -18.54 13.22
N LEU A 177 -18.05 -18.70 14.35
CA LEU A 177 -17.98 -17.68 15.41
C LEU A 177 -17.23 -16.43 14.94
N LYS A 178 -16.11 -16.61 14.23
CA LYS A 178 -15.34 -15.51 13.63
C LYS A 178 -16.15 -14.76 12.59
N LEU A 179 -16.87 -15.48 11.72
CA LEU A 179 -17.76 -14.88 10.72
C LEU A 179 -18.89 -14.10 11.38
N LEU A 180 -19.51 -14.65 12.43
CA LEU A 180 -20.54 -13.96 13.18
C LEU A 180 -20.00 -12.67 13.80
N LEU A 181 -18.84 -12.72 14.47
CA LEU A 181 -18.19 -11.54 15.03
C LEU A 181 -17.93 -10.50 13.92
N PHE A 182 -17.34 -10.92 12.81
CA PHE A 182 -16.94 -10.03 11.73
C PHE A 182 -18.16 -9.34 11.07
N VAL A 183 -19.26 -10.05 10.88
CA VAL A 183 -20.52 -9.48 10.38
C VAL A 183 -21.18 -8.59 11.43
N ALA A 184 -21.20 -9.00 12.70
CA ALA A 184 -21.84 -8.25 13.79
C ALA A 184 -21.22 -6.86 14.01
N VAL A 185 -19.92 -6.71 13.75
CA VAL A 185 -19.20 -5.43 13.86
C VAL A 185 -19.16 -4.64 12.54
N ASP A 186 -19.79 -5.14 11.49
CA ASP A 186 -19.71 -4.58 10.14
C ASP A 186 -18.24 -4.44 9.66
N GLY A 187 -17.51 -5.57 9.76
CA GLY A 187 -16.06 -5.61 9.60
C GLY A 187 -15.59 -5.13 8.23
N TRP A 188 -16.31 -5.41 7.15
CA TRP A 188 -15.95 -4.91 5.81
C TRP A 188 -15.98 -3.38 5.75
N ARG A 189 -17.02 -2.73 6.28
CA ARG A 189 -17.10 -1.28 6.32
C ARG A 189 -15.98 -0.69 7.17
N LEU A 190 -15.71 -1.27 8.34
CA LEU A 190 -14.66 -0.81 9.24
C LEU A 190 -13.27 -0.91 8.60
N LEU A 191 -12.97 -2.00 7.91
CA LEU A 191 -11.71 -2.19 7.19
C LEU A 191 -11.54 -1.18 6.06
N VAL A 192 -12.57 -0.99 5.24
CA VAL A 192 -12.52 -0.03 4.13
C VAL A 192 -12.34 1.38 4.67
N ASP A 193 -13.11 1.78 5.68
CA ASP A 193 -13.00 3.11 6.30
C ASP A 193 -11.60 3.34 6.90
N ALA A 194 -11.05 2.35 7.63
CA ALA A 194 -9.70 2.44 8.19
C ALA A 194 -8.61 2.55 7.11
N LEU A 195 -8.73 1.78 6.02
CA LEU A 195 -7.78 1.84 4.90
C LEU A 195 -7.85 3.19 4.19
N LEU A 196 -9.05 3.72 3.93
CA LEU A 196 -9.23 5.00 3.24
C LEU A 196 -8.71 6.16 4.10
N ARG A 197 -9.04 6.18 5.40
CA ARG A 197 -8.52 7.19 6.35
C ARG A 197 -7.00 7.20 6.44
N GLY A 198 -6.34 6.07 6.17
CA GLY A 198 -4.88 5.98 6.12
C GLY A 198 -4.21 6.75 4.99
N TYR A 199 -4.97 7.26 4.01
CA TYR A 199 -4.45 8.03 2.86
C TYR A 199 -5.04 9.44 2.72
N VAL A 200 -6.08 9.77 3.49
CA VAL A 200 -6.72 11.09 3.46
C VAL A 200 -5.96 12.07 4.35
#